data_AF-A0A161HZD7-F1
#
_entry.id   AF-A0A161HZD7-F1
#
_cell.length_a   1.000
_cell.length_b   1.000
_cell.length_c   1.000
_cell.angle_alpha   90.00
_cell.angle_beta   90.00
_cell.angle_gamma   90.00
#
_symmetry.space_group_name_H-M   'P 1'
#
loop_
_entity.id
_entity.type
_entity.pdbx_description
1 polymer ?
#
loop_
_entity_poly.entity_id
_entity_poly.type
_entity_poly.pdbx_seq_one_letter_code
_entity_poly.pdbx_strand_id
1 'polypeptide(L)'
;MGRRGYPPEFRRKVLDLLESGRKVADVARDLEISDQTIYSWRRQDRIDKGLEPGLTSAEKAELTAARKRITELETELAIHRRASELLGKVVPPKGGSKRSR
;
A
#
# COMPACT_ATOMS: atom_id res chain seq x y z
N MET A 1 3.32 7.21 14.14
CA MET A 1 3.20 5.94 14.89
C MET A 1 2.29 4.99 14.12
N GLY A 2 2.85 4.08 13.32
CA GLY A 2 2.04 3.06 12.66
C GLY A 2 1.40 2.17 13.73
N ARG A 3 0.06 2.07 13.76
CA ARG A 3 -0.63 1.20 14.70
C ARG A 3 -0.10 -0.22 14.50
N ARG A 4 0.49 -0.80 15.55
CA ARG A 4 0.94 -2.19 15.57
C ARG A 4 -0.33 -3.05 15.50
N GLY A 5 -0.71 -3.44 14.28
CA GLY A 5 -1.87 -4.28 14.05
C GLY A 5 -1.67 -5.68 14.64
N TYR A 6 -2.75 -6.45 14.71
CA TYR A 6 -2.67 -7.85 15.11
C TYR A 6 -1.82 -8.65 14.12
N PRO A 7 -0.96 -9.57 14.60
CA PRO A 7 -0.16 -10.42 13.74
C PRO A 7 -1.03 -11.26 12.77
N PRO A 8 -0.56 -11.54 11.54
CA PRO A 8 -1.30 -12.37 10.59
C PRO A 8 -1.64 -13.77 11.14
N GLU A 9 -0.71 -14.38 11.86
CA GLU A 9 -0.88 -15.66 12.56
C GLU A 9 -2.05 -15.63 13.55
N PHE A 10 -2.16 -14.56 14.35
CA PHE A 10 -3.25 -14.40 15.30
C PHE A 10 -4.59 -14.25 14.57
N ARG A 11 -4.61 -13.43 13.52
CA ARG A 11 -5.79 -13.21 12.68
C ARG A 11 -6.29 -14.52 12.06
N ARG A 12 -5.38 -15.36 11.56
CA ARG A 12 -5.71 -16.67 10.99
C ARG A 12 -6.32 -17.61 12.03
N LYS A 13 -5.72 -17.73 13.22
CA LYS A 13 -6.28 -18.53 14.32
C LYS A 13 -7.68 -18.09 14.73
N VAL A 14 -7.94 -16.78 14.76
CA VAL A 14 -9.29 -16.25 15.03
C VAL A 14 -10.28 -16.70 13.95
N LEU A 15 -9.89 -16.66 12.67
CA LEU A 15 -10.74 -17.11 11.57
C LEU A 15 -10.98 -18.62 11.63
N ASP A 16 -9.97 -19.42 11.96
CA ASP A 16 -10.09 -20.88 12.12
C ASP A 16 -11.13 -21.24 13.21
N LEU A 17 -11.16 -20.49 14.32
CA LEU A 17 -12.18 -20.65 15.36
C LEU A 17 -13.60 -20.33 14.85
N LEU A 18 -13.75 -19.36 13.94
CA LEU A 18 -15.05 -19.08 13.33
C LEU A 18 -15.47 -20.18 12.35
N GLU A 19 -14.50 -20.74 11.61
CA GLU A 19 -14.75 -21.86 10.70
C GLU A 19 -15.14 -23.13 11.44
N SER A 20 -14.64 -23.33 12.66
CA SER A 20 -15.09 -24.42 13.55
C SER A 20 -16.50 -24.19 14.14
N GLY A 21 -17.22 -23.15 13.70
CA GLY A 21 -18.60 -22.87 14.07
C GLY A 21 -18.78 -21.97 15.30
N ARG A 22 -17.70 -21.39 15.86
CA ARG A 22 -17.85 -20.46 16.98
C ARG A 22 -18.46 -19.12 16.54
N LYS A 23 -19.27 -18.54 17.43
CA LYS A 23 -19.86 -17.21 17.22
C LYS A 23 -18.81 -16.13 17.43
N VAL A 24 -18.91 -15.06 16.63
CA VAL A 24 -18.01 -13.90 16.70
C VAL A 24 -18.00 -13.27 18.09
N ALA A 25 -19.18 -13.08 18.71
CA ALA A 25 -19.30 -12.48 20.04
C ALA A 25 -18.57 -13.28 21.13
N ASP A 26 -18.59 -14.61 21.05
CA ASP A 26 -17.90 -15.44 22.04
C ASP A 26 -16.37 -15.38 21.84
N VAL A 27 -15.90 -15.45 20.59
CA VAL A 27 -14.46 -15.33 20.27
C VAL A 27 -13.93 -13.94 20.64
N ALA A 28 -14.71 -12.89 20.37
CA ALA A 28 -14.38 -11.52 20.71
C ALA A 28 -14.24 -11.31 22.22
N ARG A 29 -15.19 -11.85 22.99
CA ARG A 29 -15.17 -11.82 24.45
C ARG A 29 -13.98 -12.59 25.03
N ASP A 30 -13.71 -13.80 24.53
CA ASP A 30 -12.61 -14.65 25.03
C ASP A 30 -11.22 -14.03 24.76
N LEU A 31 -11.08 -13.34 23.63
CA LEU A 31 -9.82 -12.73 23.19
C LEU A 31 -9.71 -11.24 23.56
N GLU A 32 -10.73 -10.68 24.21
CA GLU A 32 -10.86 -9.25 24.54
C GLU A 32 -10.63 -8.31 23.35
N ILE A 33 -11.12 -8.71 22.17
CA ILE A 33 -11.04 -7.90 20.94
C ILE A 33 -12.44 -7.48 20.49
N SER A 34 -12.54 -6.34 19.81
CA SER A 34 -13.83 -5.88 19.30
C SER A 34 -14.39 -6.83 18.23
N ASP A 35 -15.67 -7.19 18.35
CA ASP A 35 -16.45 -7.93 17.34
C ASP A 35 -16.26 -7.35 15.93
N GLN A 36 -16.27 -6.02 15.82
CA GLN A 36 -16.14 -5.32 14.54
C GLN A 36 -14.80 -5.62 13.86
N THR A 37 -13.74 -5.80 14.64
CA THR A 37 -12.43 -6.20 14.13
C THR A 37 -12.51 -7.59 13.52
N ILE A 38 -13.13 -8.54 14.22
CA ILE A 38 -13.34 -9.90 13.73
C ILE A 38 -14.22 -9.92 12.47
N TYR A 39 -15.30 -9.14 12.43
CA TYR A 39 -16.15 -9.04 11.24
C TYR A 39 -15.38 -8.51 10.03
N SER A 40 -14.55 -7.49 10.22
CA SER A 40 -13.68 -6.96 9.16
C SER A 40 -12.71 -8.03 8.65
N TRP A 41 -12.18 -8.87 9.54
CA TRP A 41 -11.29 -9.96 9.18
C TRP A 41 -11.99 -11.05 8.39
N ARG A 42 -13.16 -11.47 8.86
CA ARG A 42 -13.98 -12.47 8.18
C ARG A 42 -14.39 -11.99 6.79
N ARG A 43 -14.75 -10.72 6.65
CA ARG A 43 -15.09 -10.13 5.35
C ARG A 43 -13.89 -10.15 4.40
N GLN A 44 -12.71 -9.73 4.87
CA GLN A 44 -11.52 -9.74 4.03
C GLN A 44 -11.13 -11.18 3.62
N ASP A 45 -11.23 -12.15 4.53
CA ASP A 45 -10.97 -13.56 4.22
C ASP A 45 -11.94 -14.11 3.16
N ARG A 46 -13.21 -13.73 3.22
CA ARG A 46 -14.20 -14.08 2.18
C ARG A 46 -13.88 -13.45 0.83
N ILE A 47 -13.41 -12.20 0.81
CA ILE A 47 -12.92 -11.54 -0.42
C ILE A 47 -11.68 -12.26 -0.96
N ASP A 48 -10.72 -12.59 -0.09
CA ASP A 48 -9.48 -13.28 -0.46
C ASP A 48 -9.76 -14.70 -1.01
N LYS A 49 -10.83 -15.35 -0.54
CA LYS A 49 -11.34 -16.64 -1.06
C LYS A 49 -12.24 -16.51 -2.30
N GLY A 50 -12.50 -15.29 -2.80
CA GLY A 50 -13.37 -15.04 -3.95
C GLY A 50 -14.86 -15.26 -3.67
N LEU A 51 -15.27 -15.34 -2.40
CA LEU A 51 -16.66 -15.52 -1.98
C LEU A 51 -17.46 -14.22 -1.92
N GLU A 52 -16.77 -13.08 -1.87
CA GLU A 52 -17.37 -11.75 -1.89
C GLU A 52 -16.59 -10.83 -2.84
N PRO A 53 -17.27 -9.86 -3.50
CA PRO A 53 -16.59 -8.88 -4.33
C PRO A 53 -15.76 -7.92 -3.48
N GLY A 54 -14.57 -7.58 -3.97
CA GLY A 54 -13.68 -6.61 -3.37
C GLY A 54 -12.21 -6.85 -3.75
N LEU A 55 -11.34 -5.93 -3.34
CA LEU A 55 -9.90 -6.12 -3.49
C LEU A 55 -9.39 -7.11 -2.44
N THR A 56 -8.70 -8.12 -2.91
CA THR A 56 -7.95 -9.07 -2.10
C THR A 56 -6.83 -8.37 -1.35
N SER A 57 -6.35 -9.01 -0.28
CA SER A 57 -5.21 -8.54 0.50
C SER A 57 -3.94 -8.42 -0.37
N ALA A 58 -3.77 -9.31 -1.35
CA ALA A 58 -2.65 -9.28 -2.30
C ALA A 58 -2.74 -8.07 -3.24
N GLU A 59 -3.90 -7.86 -3.89
CA GLU A 59 -4.11 -6.70 -4.77
C GLU A 59 -3.93 -5.37 -4.03
N LYS A 60 -4.37 -5.29 -2.77
CA LYS A 60 -4.13 -4.10 -1.93
C LYS A 60 -2.65 -3.86 -1.65
N ALA A 61 -1.88 -4.93 -1.41
CA ALA A 61 -0.45 -4.84 -1.17
C ALA A 61 0.28 -4.35 -2.43
N GLU A 62 -0.05 -4.92 -3.59
CA GLU A 62 0.50 -4.50 -4.88
C GLU A 62 0.15 -3.05 -5.21
N LEU A 63 -1.11 -2.65 -5.02
CA LEU A 63 -1.54 -1.28 -5.23
C LEU A 63 -0.77 -0.29 -4.34
N THR A 64 -0.51 -0.66 -3.09
CA THR A 64 0.26 0.16 -2.15
C THR A 64 1.73 0.26 -2.58
N ALA A 65 2.34 -0.85 -3.00
CA ALA A 65 3.71 -0.87 -3.50
C ALA A 65 3.86 -0.04 -4.78
N ALA A 66 2.91 -0.16 -5.71
CA ALA A 66 2.88 0.62 -6.94
C ALA A 66 2.75 2.12 -6.67
N ARG A 67 1.83 2.53 -5.80
CA ARG A 67 1.68 3.93 -5.38
C ARG A 67 2.96 4.49 -4.77
N LYS A 68 3.61 3.71 -3.89
CA LYS A 68 4.90 4.10 -3.31
C LYS A 68 5.97 4.30 -4.39
N ARG A 69 6.07 3.36 -5.33
CA ARG A 69 7.04 3.47 -6.43
C ARG A 69 6.78 4.66 -7.34
N ILE A 70 5.51 4.97 -7.62
CA ILE A 70 5.13 6.16 -8.39
C ILE A 70 5.61 7.43 -7.68
N THR A 71 5.33 7.56 -6.38
CA THR A 71 5.78 8.73 -5.61
C THR A 71 7.31 8.85 -5.61
N GLU A 72 8.05 7.74 -5.43
CA GLU A 72 9.51 7.74 -5.52
C GLU A 72 9.99 8.24 -6.89
N LEU A 73 9.44 7.71 -7.98
CA LEU A 73 9.80 8.12 -9.34
C LEU A 73 9.46 9.59 -9.61
N GLU A 74 8.32 10.08 -9.15
CA GLU A 74 7.93 11.49 -9.27
C GLU A 74 8.92 12.39 -8.53
N THR A 75 9.41 11.98 -7.34
CA THR A 75 10.42 12.73 -6.61
C THR A 75 11.78 12.74 -7.32
N GLU A 76 12.22 11.60 -7.88
CA GLU A 76 13.45 11.51 -8.67
C GLU A 76 13.37 12.43 -9.90
N LEU A 77 12.25 12.39 -10.64
CA LEU A 77 12.03 13.25 -11.79
C LEU A 77 12.03 14.74 -11.42
N ALA A 78 11.44 15.12 -10.29
CA ALA A 78 11.45 16.51 -9.81
C ALA A 78 12.88 16.99 -9.53
N ILE A 79 13.71 16.15 -8.88
CA ILE A 79 15.13 16.45 -8.61
C ILE A 79 15.90 16.60 -9.94
N HIS A 80 15.72 15.66 -10.88
CA HIS A 80 16.38 15.71 -12.18
C HIS A 80 16.02 16.96 -12.97
N ARG A 81 14.73 17.32 -13.02
CA ARG A 81 14.28 18.55 -13.68
C ARG A 81 14.92 19.78 -13.05
N ARG A 82 14.96 19.84 -11.71
CA ARG A 82 15.59 20.95 -10.99
C ARG A 82 17.09 21.05 -11.29
N ALA A 83 17.81 19.92 -11.35
CA ALA A 83 19.22 19.90 -11.70
C ALA A 83 19.47 20.39 -13.14
N SER A 84 18.68 19.92 -14.10
CA SER A 84 18.75 20.35 -15.50
C SER A 84 18.49 21.84 -15.68
N GLU A 85 17.51 22.40 -14.96
CA GLU A 85 17.25 23.85 -14.96
C GLU A 85 18.44 24.64 -14.42
N LEU A 86 19.07 24.18 -13.34
CA LEU A 86 20.25 24.83 -12.78
C LEU A 86 21.43 24.77 -13.75
N LEU A 87 21.69 23.60 -14.36
CA LEU A 87 22.76 23.44 -15.35
C LEU A 87 22.54 24.28 -16.60
N GLY A 88 21.30 24.32 -17.12
CA GLY A 88 20.95 25.17 -18.27
C GLY A 88 21.10 26.66 -17.98
N LYS A 89 20.99 27.10 -16.71
CA LYS A 89 21.28 28.48 -16.29
C LYS A 89 22.79 28.75 -16.18
N VAL A 90 23.60 27.74 -15.92
CA VAL A 90 25.07 27.87 -15.73
C VAL A 90 25.81 27.78 -17.07
N VAL A 91 25.30 27.03 -18.05
CA VAL A 91 25.89 26.96 -19.39
C VAL A 91 25.30 28.06 -20.27
N PRO A 92 26.05 29.11 -20.64
CA PRO A 92 25.56 30.06 -21.64
C PRO A 92 25.30 29.30 -22.94
N PRO A 93 24.22 29.62 -23.68
CA PRO A 93 23.90 28.94 -24.93
C PRO A 93 25.14 28.98 -25.82
N LYS A 94 25.65 27.79 -26.17
CA LYS A 94 26.89 27.64 -26.94
C LYS A 94 26.76 28.53 -28.17
N GLY A 95 27.56 29.59 -28.20
CA GLY A 95 27.44 30.68 -29.17
C GLY A 95 27.30 30.10 -30.57
N GLY A 96 26.16 30.37 -31.21
CA GLY A 96 25.85 29.86 -32.53
C GLY A 96 27.02 30.17 -33.47
N SER A 97 27.61 29.12 -34.05
CA SER A 97 28.63 29.25 -35.08
C SER A 97 28.04 30.11 -36.20
N LYS A 98 28.44 31.39 -36.26
CA LYS A 98 28.16 32.25 -37.40
C LYS A 98 28.88 31.62 -38.58
N ARG A 99 28.11 31.00 -39.47
CA ARG A 99 28.54 30.54 -40.78
C ARG A 99 29.22 31.72 -41.47
N SER A 100 30.53 31.65 -41.62
CA SER A 100 31.31 32.63 -42.38
C SER A 100 30.93 32.53 -43.86
N ARG A 101 30.78 33.72 -44.45
CA ARG A 101 30.28 34.04 -45.78
C ARG A 101 31.07 33.36 -46.90
#